data_AF-A0A6V8LS69-F1
#
_entry.id   AF-A0A6V8LS69-F1
#
_cell.length_a   1.000
_cell.length_b   1.000
_cell.length_c   1.000
_cell.angle_alpha   90.00
_cell.angle_beta   90.00
_cell.angle_gamma   90.00
#
_symmetry.space_group_name_H-M   'P 1'
#
loop_
_entity.id
_entity.type
_entity.pdbx_description
1 polymer ?
#
loop_
_entity_poly.entity_id
_entity_poly.type
_entity_poly.pdbx_seq_one_letter_code
_entity_poly.pdbx_strand_id
1 'polypeptide(L)'
;MPVRVLPQDLGADGRVTPGTVLRGVDLAAAMPAMRHARGRVVTVSLDRMDFFCFPPVGRALLFKCRVNQAGRSSMEVGVRVEAEDLATGEVRHTATAYATFVAMGPDGKPAAVPQLLPETPDEERRVREALERRALRKAERGRTAGEPFPGDIAPPTGPGRSPEASRTDMPVRMMPWHANPAGNVHGGVILLNMDQAAAMAAMRHAGLAVEAVSVQGVSFLAPGRVDEVLTFRACVERARGPLMDVGVEVMAENLVTGESRRAAEAWMVYRGLDAHGAPGDAPALIPGSAQELERWREARRRGEARDAERARERDSQAGAPASPGD
;
A
#
# COMPACT_ATOMS: atom_id res chain seq x y z
N MET A 1 11.56 7.69 -13.43
CA MET A 1 12.69 7.76 -12.50
C MET A 1 13.29 6.37 -12.39
N PRO A 2 14.50 6.12 -12.92
CA PRO A 2 15.22 4.87 -12.68
C PRO A 2 15.87 4.88 -11.29
N VAL A 3 15.89 3.73 -10.63
CA VAL A 3 16.58 3.49 -9.36
C VAL A 3 17.35 2.18 -9.47
N ARG A 4 18.65 2.20 -9.18
CA ARG A 4 19.43 0.97 -9.10
C ARG A 4 19.12 0.26 -7.79
N VAL A 5 18.80 -1.04 -7.86
CA VAL A 5 18.58 -1.87 -6.68
C VAL A 5 19.90 -2.14 -5.98
N LEU A 6 19.97 -1.81 -4.69
CA LEU A 6 21.13 -1.99 -3.82
C LEU A 6 20.84 -3.05 -2.73
N PRO A 7 21.86 -3.58 -2.04
CA PRO A 7 21.65 -4.61 -1.02
C PRO A 7 20.65 -4.23 0.08
N GLN A 8 20.60 -2.96 0.49
CA GLN A 8 19.64 -2.47 1.49
C GLN A 8 18.18 -2.43 1.02
N ASP A 9 17.94 -2.58 -0.29
CA ASP A 9 16.60 -2.59 -0.87
C ASP A 9 15.98 -4.00 -0.86
N LEU A 10 16.76 -5.00 -0.46
CA LEU A 10 16.43 -6.43 -0.57
C LEU A 10 15.96 -7.05 0.74
N GLY A 11 15.12 -8.07 0.63
CA GLY A 11 14.81 -8.99 1.70
C GLY A 11 15.91 -10.04 1.90
N ALA A 12 15.73 -10.88 2.91
CA ALA A 12 16.65 -12.00 3.19
C ALA A 12 16.72 -13.03 2.05
N ASP A 13 15.72 -13.04 1.17
CA ASP A 13 15.66 -13.86 -0.05
C ASP A 13 16.43 -13.26 -1.24
N GLY A 14 17.05 -12.10 -1.07
CA GLY A 14 17.82 -11.42 -2.10
C GLY A 14 16.99 -10.71 -3.17
N ARG A 15 15.67 -10.56 -2.96
CA ARG A 15 14.76 -9.84 -3.85
C ARG A 15 14.35 -8.50 -3.26
N VAL A 16 13.98 -7.56 -4.11
CA VAL A 16 13.46 -6.26 -3.69
C VAL A 16 12.26 -6.45 -2.76
N THR A 17 12.28 -5.77 -1.60
CA THR A 17 11.15 -5.82 -0.67
C THR A 17 9.95 -5.02 -1.21
N PRO A 18 8.72 -5.42 -0.86
CA PRO A 18 7.52 -4.63 -1.19
C PRO A 18 7.61 -3.21 -0.62
N GLY A 19 8.15 -3.04 0.59
CA GLY A 19 8.40 -1.74 1.21
C GLY A 19 9.29 -0.84 0.37
N THR A 20 10.36 -1.37 -0.24
CA THR A 20 11.22 -0.61 -1.18
C THR A 20 10.41 -0.10 -2.37
N VAL A 21 9.57 -0.97 -2.97
CA VAL A 21 8.72 -0.57 -4.09
C VAL A 21 7.76 0.53 -3.67
N LEU A 22 7.07 0.38 -2.53
CA LEU A 22 6.12 1.36 -2.02
C LEU A 22 6.78 2.71 -1.71
N ARG A 23 7.98 2.70 -1.13
CA ARG A 23 8.78 3.91 -0.92
C ARG A 23 9.13 4.59 -2.25
N GLY A 24 9.53 3.80 -3.25
CA GLY A 24 9.82 4.31 -4.59
C GLY A 24 8.61 4.90 -5.29
N VAL A 25 7.43 4.28 -5.15
CA VAL A 25 6.15 4.79 -5.67
C VAL A 25 5.85 6.17 -5.11
N ASP A 26 5.94 6.36 -3.80
CA ASP A 26 5.67 7.64 -3.14
C ASP A 26 6.63 8.74 -3.61
N LEU A 27 7.93 8.48 -3.54
CA LEU A 27 8.96 9.45 -3.91
C LEU A 27 8.89 9.83 -5.39
N ALA A 28 8.70 8.86 -6.28
CA ALA A 28 8.61 9.10 -7.71
C ALA A 28 7.33 9.85 -8.09
N ALA A 29 6.20 9.51 -7.46
CA ALA A 29 4.90 10.14 -7.73
C ALA A 29 4.79 11.56 -7.19
N ALA A 30 5.50 11.88 -6.10
CA ALA A 30 5.55 13.23 -5.56
C ALA A 30 6.14 14.23 -6.56
N MET A 31 7.07 13.82 -7.42
CA MET A 31 7.74 14.71 -8.38
C MET A 31 6.79 15.35 -9.41
N PRO A 32 6.00 14.60 -10.20
CA PRO A 32 5.02 15.20 -11.10
C PRO A 32 3.92 15.96 -10.34
N ALA A 33 3.51 15.51 -9.14
CA ALA A 33 2.55 16.24 -8.31
C ALA A 33 3.09 17.63 -7.90
N MET A 34 4.34 17.71 -7.42
CA MET A 34 5.00 18.97 -7.08
C MET A 34 5.18 19.87 -8.31
N ARG A 35 5.54 19.30 -9.46
CA ARG A 35 5.67 20.05 -10.72
C ARG A 35 4.33 20.65 -11.17
N HIS A 36 3.26 19.87 -11.08
CA HIS A 36 1.91 20.30 -11.44
C HIS A 36 1.39 21.38 -10.49
N ALA A 37 1.57 21.19 -9.18
CA ALA A 37 1.13 22.15 -8.17
C ALA A 37 2.05 23.38 -8.02
N ARG A 38 3.28 23.34 -8.57
CA ARG A 38 4.34 24.33 -8.34
C ARG A 38 4.60 24.59 -6.85
N GLY A 39 4.52 23.54 -6.04
CA GLY A 39 4.60 23.68 -4.59
C GLY A 39 4.76 22.36 -3.85
N ARG A 40 4.80 22.44 -2.51
CA ARG A 40 4.90 21.28 -1.63
C ARG A 40 3.62 20.44 -1.72
N VAL A 41 3.79 19.13 -1.75
CA VAL A 41 2.70 18.16 -1.67
C VAL A 41 2.91 17.20 -0.51
N VAL A 42 1.82 16.61 -0.03
CA VAL A 42 1.83 15.51 0.95
C VAL A 42 0.99 14.36 0.42
N THR A 43 1.42 13.13 0.70
CA THR A 43 0.68 11.91 0.35
C THR A 43 -0.48 11.74 1.31
N VAL A 44 -1.68 11.49 0.79
CA VAL A 44 -2.90 11.29 1.62
C VAL A 44 -3.48 9.90 1.50
N SER A 45 -3.27 9.22 0.38
CA SER A 45 -3.65 7.82 0.23
C SER A 45 -2.87 7.12 -0.89
N LEU A 46 -2.82 5.80 -0.78
CA LEU A 46 -2.44 4.89 -1.86
C LEU A 46 -3.61 3.94 -2.09
N ASP A 47 -4.02 3.77 -3.35
CA ASP A 47 -5.03 2.80 -3.72
C ASP A 47 -4.49 1.37 -3.65
N ARG A 48 -5.36 0.39 -3.91
CA ARG A 48 -4.95 -0.99 -4.10
C ARG A 48 -3.82 -1.10 -5.13
N MET A 49 -2.84 -1.92 -4.79
CA MET A 49 -1.66 -2.21 -5.61
C MET A 49 -1.33 -3.70 -5.47
N ASP A 50 -1.31 -4.41 -6.60
CA ASP A 50 -0.88 -5.80 -6.65
C ASP A 50 0.60 -5.88 -7.09
N PHE A 51 1.33 -6.84 -6.53
CA PHE A 51 2.70 -7.13 -6.92
C PHE A 51 2.73 -8.32 -7.88
N PHE A 52 3.38 -8.15 -9.04
CA PHE A 52 3.47 -9.15 -10.11
C PHE A 52 4.84 -9.83 -10.17
N CYS A 53 5.91 -9.11 -9.81
CA CYS A 53 7.25 -9.69 -9.69
C CYS A 53 8.15 -8.85 -8.78
N PHE A 54 9.10 -9.51 -8.12
CA PHE A 54 10.13 -8.87 -7.30
C PHE A 54 11.51 -9.16 -7.89
N PRO A 55 12.24 -8.16 -8.41
CA PRO A 55 13.53 -8.40 -9.02
C PRO A 55 14.62 -8.69 -7.97
N PRO A 56 15.64 -9.51 -8.32
CA PRO A 56 16.83 -9.70 -7.48
C PRO A 56 17.77 -8.49 -7.52
N VAL A 57 18.84 -8.54 -6.71
CA VAL A 57 19.96 -7.59 -6.76
C VAL A 57 20.49 -7.36 -8.18
N GLY A 58 20.92 -6.13 -8.48
CA GLY A 58 21.56 -5.79 -9.75
C GLY A 58 20.59 -5.38 -10.87
N ARG A 59 19.28 -5.50 -10.66
CA ARG A 59 18.25 -4.93 -11.55
C ARG A 59 18.04 -3.44 -11.27
N ALA A 60 17.40 -2.75 -12.21
CA ALA A 60 16.89 -1.40 -11.98
C ALA A 60 15.37 -1.42 -11.80
N LEU A 61 14.84 -0.51 -10.97
CA LEU A 61 13.42 -0.20 -10.89
C LEU A 61 13.14 1.08 -11.66
N LEU A 62 12.20 1.03 -12.60
CA LEU A 62 11.74 2.15 -13.39
C LEU A 62 10.35 2.59 -12.90
N PHE A 63 10.28 3.79 -12.35
CA PHE A 63 9.02 4.40 -11.94
C PHE A 63 8.55 5.39 -13.00
N LYS A 64 7.51 5.02 -13.75
CA LYS A 64 6.87 5.87 -14.77
C LYS A 64 5.63 6.51 -14.16
N CYS A 65 5.67 7.82 -13.92
CA CYS A 65 4.66 8.54 -13.17
C CYS A 65 3.97 9.62 -14.02
N ARG A 66 2.65 9.78 -13.85
CA ARG A 66 1.87 10.83 -14.51
C ARG A 66 0.70 11.28 -13.62
N VAL A 67 0.40 12.58 -13.61
CA VAL A 67 -0.84 13.08 -12.99
C VAL A 67 -2.01 12.64 -13.87
N ASN A 68 -2.91 11.82 -13.31
CA ASN A 68 -4.08 11.32 -14.03
C ASN A 68 -5.30 12.23 -13.82
N GLN A 69 -5.36 12.96 -12.70
CA GLN A 69 -6.47 13.84 -12.36
C GLN A 69 -6.00 14.92 -11.38
N ALA A 70 -6.51 16.14 -11.54
CA ALA A 70 -6.37 17.21 -10.55
C ALA A 70 -7.75 17.68 -10.10
N GLY A 71 -7.94 17.81 -8.78
CA GLY A 71 -9.14 18.36 -8.14
C GLY A 71 -8.93 19.80 -7.70
N ARG A 72 -9.57 20.21 -6.60
CA ARG A 72 -9.36 21.56 -6.04
C ARG A 72 -7.93 21.73 -5.51
N SER A 73 -7.53 20.85 -4.61
CA SER A 73 -6.21 20.85 -3.95
C SER A 73 -5.51 19.49 -3.97
N SER A 74 -6.19 18.47 -4.49
CA SER A 74 -5.68 17.10 -4.57
C SER A 74 -5.35 16.71 -6.00
N MET A 75 -4.43 15.78 -6.18
CA MET A 75 -4.09 15.18 -7.46
C MET A 75 -3.95 13.67 -7.31
N GLU A 76 -4.44 12.91 -8.27
CA GLU A 76 -4.12 11.49 -8.41
C GLU A 76 -2.95 11.33 -9.37
N VAL A 77 -1.93 10.57 -8.94
CA VAL A 77 -0.77 10.23 -9.76
C VAL A 77 -0.73 8.73 -9.96
N GLY A 78 -0.79 8.31 -11.23
CA GLY A 78 -0.55 6.93 -11.61
C GLY A 78 0.94 6.63 -11.70
N VAL A 79 1.34 5.45 -11.22
CA VAL A 79 2.71 4.95 -11.28
C VAL A 79 2.72 3.54 -11.85
N ARG A 80 3.49 3.35 -12.93
CA ARG A 80 3.87 2.02 -13.41
C ARG A 80 5.29 1.73 -12.95
N VAL A 81 5.46 0.65 -12.20
CA VAL A 81 6.76 0.17 -11.73
C VAL A 81 7.19 -0.99 -12.61
N GLU A 82 8.37 -0.89 -13.19
CA GLU A 82 8.96 -1.96 -13.99
C GLU A 82 10.33 -2.32 -13.43
N ALA A 83 10.69 -3.59 -13.53
CA ALA A 83 12.03 -4.09 -13.27
C ALA A 83 12.77 -4.30 -14.59
N GLU A 84 13.98 -3.76 -14.70
CA GLU A 84 14.83 -3.85 -15.88
C GLU A 84 16.11 -4.63 -15.57
N ASP A 85 16.45 -5.58 -16.44
CA ASP A 85 17.81 -6.12 -16.55
C ASP A 85 18.71 -5.14 -17.30
N LEU A 86 19.69 -4.56 -16.62
CA LEU A 86 20.59 -3.60 -17.26
C LEU A 86 21.59 -4.27 -18.24
N ALA A 87 21.78 -5.59 -18.17
CA ALA A 87 22.67 -6.31 -19.07
C ALA A 87 21.93 -6.79 -20.33
N THR A 88 20.68 -7.22 -20.20
CA THR A 88 19.90 -7.78 -21.33
C THR A 88 18.86 -6.82 -21.91
N GLY A 89 18.49 -5.77 -21.17
CA GLY A 89 17.39 -4.86 -21.53
C GLY A 89 16.00 -5.46 -21.28
N GLU A 90 15.88 -6.64 -20.68
CA GLU A 90 14.58 -7.26 -20.39
C GLU A 90 13.82 -6.45 -19.33
N VAL A 91 12.57 -6.07 -19.65
CA VAL A 91 11.70 -5.30 -18.75
C VAL A 91 10.49 -6.15 -18.33
N ARG A 92 10.21 -6.18 -17.02
CA ARG A 92 9.03 -6.84 -16.44
C ARG A 92 8.20 -5.88 -15.63
N HIS A 93 6.88 -6.01 -15.71
CA HIS A 93 5.96 -5.21 -14.91
C HIS A 93 5.95 -5.69 -13.46
N THR A 94 6.32 -4.82 -12.53
CA THR A 94 6.37 -5.12 -11.09
C THR A 94 5.05 -4.80 -10.41
N ALA A 95 4.50 -3.62 -10.67
CA ALA A 95 3.25 -3.16 -10.06
C ALA A 95 2.68 -1.93 -10.78
N THR A 96 1.40 -1.68 -10.59
CA THR A 96 0.75 -0.40 -10.91
C THR A 96 0.14 0.16 -9.64
N ALA A 97 0.33 1.45 -9.40
CA ALA A 97 -0.14 2.12 -8.20
C ALA A 97 -0.80 3.46 -8.55
N TYR A 98 -1.76 3.88 -7.73
CA TYR A 98 -2.39 5.19 -7.80
C TYR A 98 -2.28 5.87 -6.45
N ALA A 99 -1.53 6.96 -6.38
CA ALA A 99 -1.29 7.71 -5.16
C ALA A 99 -2.02 9.05 -5.23
N THR A 100 -2.71 9.41 -4.15
CA THR A 100 -3.35 10.73 -4.02
C THR A 100 -2.45 11.65 -3.20
N PHE A 101 -2.16 12.81 -3.76
CA PHE A 101 -1.40 13.89 -3.13
C PHE A 101 -2.30 15.10 -2.89
N VAL A 102 -1.99 15.88 -1.86
CA VAL A 102 -2.60 17.20 -1.61
C VAL A 102 -1.51 18.26 -1.64
N ALA A 103 -1.73 19.32 -2.41
CA ALA A 103 -0.86 20.49 -2.42
C ALA A 103 -1.04 21.30 -1.14
N MET A 104 0.06 21.78 -0.58
CA MET A 104 0.09 22.48 0.69
C MET A 104 0.59 23.91 0.50
N GLY A 105 -0.19 24.87 1.00
CA GLY A 105 0.18 26.28 1.06
C GLY A 105 1.24 26.58 2.12
N PRO A 106 1.75 27.82 2.15
CA PRO A 106 2.71 28.27 3.15
C PRO A 106 2.21 28.18 4.59
N ASP A 107 0.89 28.32 4.78
CA ASP A 107 0.20 28.22 6.08
C ASP A 107 -0.05 26.77 6.52
N GLY A 108 0.42 25.78 5.73
CA GLY A 108 0.18 24.37 6.00
C GLY A 108 -1.24 23.91 5.71
N LYS A 109 -2.06 24.70 5.00
CA LYS A 109 -3.41 24.29 4.57
C LYS A 109 -3.42 23.83 3.12
N PRO A 110 -4.43 23.06 2.68
CA PRO A 110 -4.55 22.67 1.28
C PRO A 110 -4.61 23.87 0.32
N ALA A 111 -3.73 23.90 -0.67
CA ALA A 111 -3.65 24.95 -1.69
C ALA A 111 -4.31 24.52 -3.00
N ALA A 112 -4.85 25.48 -3.76
CA ALA A 112 -5.43 25.20 -5.06
C ALA A 112 -4.37 24.69 -6.05
N VAL A 113 -4.75 23.77 -6.92
CA VAL A 113 -3.90 23.25 -8.01
C VAL A 113 -4.49 23.56 -9.37
N PRO A 114 -3.66 23.73 -10.42
CA PRO A 114 -4.16 23.83 -11.79
C PRO A 114 -5.01 22.62 -12.18
N GLN A 115 -6.09 22.82 -12.94
CA GLN A 115 -6.85 21.70 -13.48
C GLN A 115 -6.04 20.97 -14.55
N LEU A 116 -6.20 19.65 -14.64
CA LEU A 116 -5.56 18.85 -15.67
C LEU A 116 -6.38 18.97 -16.98
N LEU A 117 -5.73 19.39 -18.05
CA LEU A 117 -6.31 19.44 -19.40
C LEU A 117 -5.76 18.24 -20.18
N PRO A 118 -6.55 17.17 -20.43
CA PRO A 118 -6.10 16.06 -21.26
C PRO A 118 -6.04 16.50 -22.72
N GLU A 119 -4.98 16.12 -23.44
CA GLU A 119 -4.76 16.45 -24.85
C GLU A 119 -4.92 15.23 -25.76
N THR A 120 -4.86 14.02 -25.19
CA THR A 120 -4.91 12.76 -25.94
C THR A 120 -6.03 11.85 -25.46
N PRO A 121 -6.52 10.92 -26.32
CA PRO A 121 -7.53 9.93 -25.90
C PRO A 121 -7.10 9.06 -24.71
N ASP A 122 -5.80 8.75 -24.60
CA ASP A 122 -5.27 8.00 -23.45
C ASP A 122 -5.32 8.84 -22.16
N GLU A 123 -5.04 10.14 -22.23
CA GLU A 123 -5.16 11.05 -21.09
C GLU A 123 -6.62 11.24 -20.67
N GLU A 124 -7.55 11.38 -21.63
CA GLU A 124 -8.99 11.41 -21.34
C GLU A 124 -9.46 10.13 -20.65
N ARG A 125 -9.02 8.96 -21.14
CA ARG A 125 -9.29 7.67 -20.51
C ARG A 125 -8.79 7.63 -19.07
N ARG A 126 -7.54 8.04 -18.82
CA ARG A 126 -6.95 8.08 -17.47
C ARG A 126 -7.70 9.02 -16.52
N VAL A 127 -8.16 10.17 -17.02
CA VAL A 127 -8.98 11.10 -16.25
C VAL A 127 -10.30 10.45 -15.85
N ARG A 128 -11.01 9.79 -16.79
CA ARG A 128 -12.26 9.08 -16.47
C ARG A 128 -12.06 8.01 -15.41
N GLU A 129 -11.07 7.14 -15.59
CA GLU A 129 -10.77 6.07 -14.63
C GLU A 129 -10.36 6.62 -13.25
N ALA A 130 -9.63 7.74 -13.20
CA ALA A 130 -9.26 8.39 -11.95
C ALA A 130 -10.47 8.99 -11.21
N LEU A 131 -11.46 9.50 -11.96
CA LEU A 131 -12.72 9.97 -11.38
C LEU A 131 -13.55 8.81 -10.84
N GLU A 132 -13.58 7.67 -11.52
CA GLU A 132 -14.22 6.44 -11.04
C GLU A 132 -13.56 5.94 -9.74
N ARG A 133 -12.23 5.83 -9.71
CA ARG A 133 -11.48 5.48 -8.48
C ARG A 133 -11.78 6.46 -7.35
N ARG A 134 -11.84 7.75 -7.64
CA ARG A 134 -12.21 8.77 -6.66
C ARG A 134 -13.63 8.59 -6.12
N ALA A 135 -14.59 8.21 -6.97
CA ALA A 135 -15.95 7.94 -6.55
C ALA A 135 -16.02 6.71 -5.64
N LEU A 136 -15.29 5.64 -5.98
CA LEU A 136 -15.16 4.44 -5.15
C LEU A 136 -14.58 4.77 -3.76
N ARG A 137 -13.46 5.50 -3.69
CA ARG A 137 -12.88 5.97 -2.42
C ARG A 137 -13.87 6.77 -1.57
N LYS A 138 -14.69 7.63 -2.21
CA LYS A 138 -15.70 8.44 -1.50
C LYS A 138 -16.83 7.56 -0.96
N ALA A 139 -17.27 6.56 -1.73
CA ALA A 139 -18.29 5.61 -1.30
C ALA A 139 -17.80 4.74 -0.13
N GLU A 140 -16.54 4.30 -0.16
CA GLU A 140 -15.92 3.54 0.93
C GLU A 140 -15.80 4.36 2.22
N ARG A 141 -15.40 5.63 2.13
CA ARG A 141 -15.40 6.56 3.29
C ARG A 141 -16.79 6.85 3.86
N GLY A 142 -17.83 6.74 3.03
CA GLY A 142 -19.22 6.98 3.42
C GLY A 142 -19.89 5.77 4.06
N ARG A 143 -19.32 4.56 3.93
CA ARG A 143 -19.78 3.38 4.65
C ARG A 143 -19.30 3.46 6.09
N THR A 144 -20.20 3.79 7.00
CA THR A 144 -19.99 3.60 8.43
C THR A 144 -19.67 2.13 8.71
N ALA A 145 -18.63 1.88 9.49
CA ALA A 145 -18.33 0.56 10.04
C ALA A 145 -19.57 0.05 10.80
N GLY A 146 -20.25 -0.96 10.25
CA GLY A 146 -21.42 -1.57 10.90
C GLY A 146 -22.60 -1.98 10.03
N GLU A 147 -22.60 -1.76 8.70
CA GLU A 147 -23.65 -2.36 7.86
C GLU A 147 -23.54 -3.89 7.86
N PRO A 148 -24.56 -4.64 8.33
CA PRO A 148 -24.52 -6.11 8.35
C PRO A 148 -24.51 -6.64 6.91
N PHE A 149 -23.57 -7.54 6.62
CA PHE A 149 -23.52 -8.23 5.33
C PHE A 149 -24.33 -9.54 5.42
N PRO A 150 -25.09 -9.92 4.38
CA PRO A 150 -25.80 -11.21 4.38
C PRO A 150 -24.78 -12.35 4.32
N GLY A 151 -24.74 -13.17 5.37
CA GLY A 151 -23.90 -14.37 5.44
C GLY A 151 -22.97 -14.38 6.65
N ASP A 152 -23.57 -14.57 7.84
CA ASP A 152 -22.87 -14.87 9.09
C ASP A 152 -22.21 -16.25 9.00
N ILE A 153 -21.09 -16.34 8.29
CA ILE A 153 -20.19 -17.48 8.45
C ILE A 153 -19.54 -17.32 9.82
N ALA A 154 -19.75 -18.33 10.67
CA ALA A 154 -19.10 -18.39 11.97
C ALA A 154 -17.57 -18.28 11.78
N PRO A 155 -16.86 -17.53 12.64
CA PRO A 155 -15.41 -17.53 12.62
C PRO A 155 -14.90 -18.98 12.82
N PRO A 156 -13.72 -19.32 12.29
CA PRO A 156 -13.15 -20.64 12.52
C PRO A 156 -13.00 -20.88 14.03
N THR A 157 -13.38 -22.07 14.45
CA THR A 157 -13.24 -22.58 15.82
C THR A 157 -12.34 -23.81 15.78
N GLY A 158 -11.51 -24.03 16.80
CA GLY A 158 -10.58 -25.16 16.86
C GLY A 158 -9.09 -24.74 16.83
N PRO A 159 -8.18 -25.62 16.33
CA PRO A 159 -6.75 -25.34 16.35
C PRO A 159 -6.40 -24.18 15.42
N GLY A 160 -5.70 -23.19 15.96
CA GLY A 160 -5.31 -21.99 15.24
C GLY A 160 -4.50 -21.04 16.12
N ARG A 161 -4.32 -19.81 15.67
CA ARG A 161 -3.60 -18.76 16.41
C ARG A 161 -4.51 -17.55 16.62
N SER A 162 -4.41 -16.92 17.78
CA SER A 162 -5.08 -15.65 18.02
C SER A 162 -4.40 -14.52 17.24
N PRO A 163 -5.10 -13.41 16.95
CA PRO A 163 -4.50 -12.20 16.39
C PRO A 163 -3.28 -11.75 17.22
N GLU A 164 -3.38 -11.73 18.55
CA GLU A 164 -2.30 -11.33 19.46
C GLU A 164 -1.01 -12.14 19.26
N ALA A 165 -1.09 -13.43 18.88
CA ALA A 165 0.09 -14.25 18.62
C ALA A 165 0.93 -13.75 17.42
N SER A 166 0.31 -12.98 16.53
CA SER A 166 0.97 -12.35 15.37
C SER A 166 1.35 -10.89 15.62
N ARG A 167 0.93 -10.30 16.74
CA ARG A 167 1.09 -8.87 17.00
C ARG A 167 2.55 -8.46 16.96
N THR A 168 2.81 -7.41 16.20
CA THR A 168 4.13 -6.80 16.05
C THR A 168 3.99 -5.30 16.27
N ASP A 169 4.63 -4.78 17.32
CA ASP A 169 4.75 -3.35 17.57
C ASP A 169 6.20 -2.94 17.24
N MET A 170 6.38 -2.19 16.15
CA MET A 170 7.70 -1.72 15.69
C MET A 170 7.81 -0.21 15.86
N PRO A 171 8.43 0.30 16.94
CA PRO A 171 8.66 1.73 17.12
C PRO A 171 9.87 2.20 16.30
N VAL A 172 9.72 3.32 15.60
CA VAL A 172 10.80 3.96 14.83
C VAL A 172 10.84 5.44 15.16
N ARG A 173 12.00 5.93 15.62
CA ARG A 173 12.22 7.36 15.82
C ARG A 173 12.41 8.06 14.47
N MET A 174 11.65 9.12 14.23
CA MET A 174 11.71 9.88 13.00
C MET A 174 12.87 10.86 13.03
N MET A 175 13.76 10.73 12.05
CA MET A 175 14.97 11.52 11.92
C MET A 175 14.83 12.56 10.81
N PRO A 176 15.66 13.60 10.76
CA PRO A 176 15.56 14.65 9.74
C PRO A 176 15.57 14.13 8.29
N TRP A 177 16.35 13.09 7.98
CA TRP A 177 16.40 12.49 6.64
C TRP A 177 15.16 11.67 6.27
N HIS A 178 14.26 11.40 7.22
CA HIS A 178 12.95 10.79 6.94
C HIS A 178 11.93 11.82 6.46
N ALA A 179 12.17 13.12 6.68
CA ALA A 179 11.19 14.18 6.49
C ALA A 179 11.58 15.17 5.39
N ASN A 180 10.58 15.89 4.90
CA ASN A 180 10.79 17.05 4.05
C ASN A 180 11.25 18.27 4.88
N PRO A 181 11.69 19.38 4.24
CA PRO A 181 12.17 20.57 4.96
C PRO A 181 11.14 21.22 5.91
N ALA A 182 9.85 20.90 5.76
CA ALA A 182 8.82 21.37 6.68
C ALA A 182 8.63 20.44 7.90
N GLY A 183 9.49 19.45 8.07
CA GLY A 183 9.48 18.50 9.19
C GLY A 183 8.43 17.39 9.08
N ASN A 184 7.72 17.26 7.95
CA ASN A 184 6.76 16.17 7.74
C ASN A 184 7.49 14.95 7.16
N VAL A 185 7.34 13.80 7.80
CA VAL A 185 7.86 12.50 7.33
C VAL A 185 7.27 12.17 5.96
N HIS A 186 8.12 11.71 5.03
CA HIS A 186 7.67 11.30 3.70
C HIS A 186 6.78 10.05 3.78
N GLY A 187 5.70 10.01 3.00
CA GLY A 187 4.79 8.87 2.96
C GLY A 187 5.51 7.56 2.66
N GLY A 188 6.50 7.59 1.77
CA GLY A 188 7.31 6.43 1.40
C GLY A 188 8.12 5.83 2.55
N VAL A 189 8.52 6.63 3.55
CA VAL A 189 9.19 6.12 4.74
C VAL A 189 8.20 5.35 5.62
N ILE A 190 6.98 5.89 5.78
CA ILE A 190 5.91 5.23 6.53
C ILE A 190 5.52 3.91 5.83
N LEU A 191 5.36 3.92 4.51
CA LEU A 191 5.02 2.74 3.72
C LEU A 191 6.06 1.62 3.82
N LEU A 192 7.35 1.96 3.77
CA LEU A 192 8.45 1.01 3.95
C LEU A 192 8.33 0.29 5.30
N ASN A 193 8.11 1.06 6.38
CA ASN A 193 8.04 0.51 7.72
C ASN A 193 6.73 -0.24 7.98
N MET A 194 5.62 0.14 7.33
CA MET A 194 4.37 -0.63 7.35
C MET A 194 4.59 -2.05 6.79
N ASP A 195 5.27 -2.16 5.64
CA ASP A 195 5.60 -3.47 5.05
C ASP A 195 6.46 -4.32 5.99
N GLN A 196 7.50 -3.73 6.59
CA GLN A 196 8.36 -4.45 7.54
C GLN A 196 7.58 -4.98 8.75
N ALA A 197 6.72 -4.15 9.34
CA ALA A 197 5.87 -4.57 10.45
C ALA A 197 4.89 -5.68 10.04
N ALA A 198 4.25 -5.53 8.87
CA ALA A 198 3.27 -6.48 8.38
C ALA A 198 3.90 -7.84 8.01
N ALA A 199 5.06 -7.82 7.35
CA ALA A 199 5.81 -9.03 7.03
C ALA A 199 6.22 -9.78 8.30
N MET A 200 6.69 -9.07 9.34
CA MET A 200 6.99 -9.69 10.64
C MET A 200 5.76 -10.33 11.29
N ALA A 201 4.60 -9.65 11.27
CA ALA A 201 3.36 -10.21 11.80
C ALA A 201 2.92 -11.46 11.02
N ALA A 202 3.00 -11.43 9.69
CA ALA A 202 2.69 -12.56 8.82
C ALA A 202 3.63 -13.75 9.07
N MET A 203 4.95 -13.51 9.19
CA MET A 203 5.92 -14.55 9.52
C MET A 203 5.66 -15.15 10.91
N ARG A 204 5.37 -14.31 11.93
CA ARG A 204 5.00 -14.77 13.27
C ARG A 204 3.76 -15.65 13.25
N HIS A 205 2.76 -15.30 12.43
CA HIS A 205 1.52 -16.07 12.33
C HIS A 205 1.70 -17.40 11.59
N ALA A 206 2.37 -17.37 10.43
CA ALA A 206 2.56 -18.56 9.61
C ALA A 206 3.61 -19.52 10.17
N GLY A 207 4.66 -19.00 10.82
CA GLY A 207 5.87 -19.78 11.09
C GLY A 207 6.64 -20.16 9.80
N LEU A 208 6.45 -19.38 8.74
CA LEU A 208 6.98 -19.59 7.40
C LEU A 208 7.60 -18.30 6.86
N ALA A 209 8.42 -18.42 5.81
CA ALA A 209 8.74 -17.28 4.97
C ALA A 209 7.45 -16.74 4.34
N VAL A 210 7.42 -15.45 4.01
CA VAL A 210 6.24 -14.81 3.41
C VAL A 210 6.60 -13.95 2.23
N GLU A 211 5.70 -13.86 1.26
CA GLU A 211 5.78 -12.97 0.11
C GLU A 211 4.55 -12.05 0.08
N ALA A 212 4.76 -10.75 -0.16
CA ALA A 212 3.62 -9.84 -0.31
C ALA A 212 2.92 -10.04 -1.65
N VAL A 213 1.61 -10.13 -1.60
CA VAL A 213 0.74 -10.30 -2.77
C VAL A 213 0.17 -8.96 -3.22
N SER A 214 -0.23 -8.12 -2.27
CA SER A 214 -0.86 -6.83 -2.56
C SER A 214 -0.95 -5.92 -1.33
N VAL A 215 -1.10 -4.63 -1.58
CA VAL A 215 -1.61 -3.64 -0.63
C VAL A 215 -3.05 -3.31 -1.04
N GLN A 216 -4.01 -3.37 -0.12
CA GLN A 216 -5.43 -3.12 -0.42
C GLN A 216 -5.77 -1.63 -0.40
N GLY A 217 -5.00 -0.85 0.34
CA GLY A 217 -5.13 0.59 0.43
C GLY A 217 -4.36 1.13 1.63
N VAL A 218 -3.99 2.40 1.56
CA VAL A 218 -3.31 3.12 2.63
C VAL A 218 -3.96 4.48 2.80
N SER A 219 -4.24 4.84 4.06
CA SER A 219 -4.75 6.16 4.43
C SER A 219 -3.76 6.85 5.36
N PHE A 220 -3.33 8.06 5.00
CA PHE A 220 -2.57 8.95 5.88
C PHE A 220 -3.54 9.92 6.55
N LEU A 221 -3.70 9.76 7.86
CA LEU A 221 -4.70 10.45 8.67
C LEU A 221 -4.13 11.72 9.32
N ALA A 222 -2.86 11.68 9.70
CA ALA A 222 -2.14 12.80 10.28
C ALA A 222 -0.66 12.74 9.86
N PRO A 223 0.03 13.89 9.72
CA PRO A 223 1.45 13.89 9.37
C PRO A 223 2.26 13.25 10.49
N GLY A 224 3.25 12.40 10.19
CA GLY A 224 4.35 12.12 11.12
C GLY A 224 5.36 13.26 11.09
N ARG A 225 5.99 13.58 12.23
CA ARG A 225 6.98 14.66 12.32
C ARG A 225 8.35 14.15 12.73
N VAL A 226 9.39 14.92 12.40
CA VAL A 226 10.73 14.71 12.96
C VAL A 226 10.66 14.73 14.50
N ASP A 227 11.49 13.90 15.13
CA ASP A 227 11.58 13.66 16.57
C ASP A 227 10.39 12.94 17.22
N GLU A 228 9.30 12.69 16.50
CA GLU A 228 8.27 11.77 16.96
C GLU A 228 8.72 10.32 16.82
N VAL A 229 8.13 9.44 17.64
CA VAL A 229 8.18 8.00 17.42
C VAL A 229 6.93 7.58 16.67
N LEU A 230 7.11 6.90 15.54
CA LEU A 230 6.02 6.22 14.86
C LEU A 230 6.07 4.74 15.25
N THR A 231 5.02 4.27 15.90
CA THR A 231 4.83 2.85 16.24
C THR A 231 3.96 2.20 15.19
N PHE A 232 4.55 1.28 14.42
CA PHE A 232 3.87 0.49 13.41
C PHE A 232 3.36 -0.80 14.07
N ARG A 233 2.07 -0.84 14.37
CA ARG A 233 1.39 -1.99 14.96
C ARG A 233 0.77 -2.82 13.86
N ALA A 234 1.27 -4.02 13.64
CA ALA A 234 0.76 -4.97 12.66
C ALA A 234 0.19 -6.22 13.34
N CYS A 235 -0.88 -6.76 12.75
CA CYS A 235 -1.54 -7.97 13.22
C CYS A 235 -2.22 -8.67 12.04
N VAL A 236 -2.15 -10.00 11.99
CA VAL A 236 -2.99 -10.77 11.06
C VAL A 236 -4.45 -10.62 11.50
N GLU A 237 -5.32 -10.28 10.55
CA GLU A 237 -6.76 -10.13 10.77
C GLU A 237 -7.55 -11.29 10.19
N ARG A 238 -6.98 -12.00 9.21
CA ARG A 238 -7.55 -13.21 8.63
C ARG A 238 -6.45 -14.08 8.02
N ALA A 239 -6.58 -15.40 8.14
CA ALA A 239 -5.77 -16.39 7.44
C ALA A 239 -6.68 -17.38 6.70
N ARG A 240 -6.39 -17.66 5.43
CA ARG A 240 -7.12 -18.61 4.57
C ARG A 240 -6.16 -19.34 3.63
N GLY A 241 -5.97 -20.64 3.86
CA GLY A 241 -4.97 -21.42 3.14
C GLY A 241 -3.59 -20.75 3.28
N PRO A 242 -2.90 -20.41 2.19
CA PRO A 242 -1.60 -19.75 2.28
C PRO A 242 -1.69 -18.23 2.46
N LEU A 243 -2.86 -17.62 2.36
CA LEU A 243 -3.02 -16.16 2.37
C LEU A 243 -3.33 -15.62 3.76
N MET A 244 -2.73 -14.47 4.09
CA MET A 244 -2.96 -13.73 5.32
C MET A 244 -3.25 -12.26 4.99
N ASP A 245 -4.37 -11.75 5.47
CA ASP A 245 -4.67 -10.31 5.46
C ASP A 245 -4.15 -9.72 6.78
N VAL A 246 -3.32 -8.69 6.67
CA VAL A 246 -2.59 -8.06 7.77
C VAL A 246 -3.01 -6.60 7.86
N GLY A 247 -3.55 -6.19 9.00
CA GLY A 247 -3.83 -4.79 9.31
C GLY A 247 -2.60 -4.13 9.92
N VAL A 248 -2.31 -2.90 9.52
CA VAL A 248 -1.25 -2.07 10.09
C VAL A 248 -1.84 -0.73 10.53
N GLU A 249 -1.65 -0.40 11.80
CA GLU A 249 -1.96 0.90 12.39
C GLU A 249 -0.65 1.62 12.75
N VAL A 250 -0.56 2.91 12.42
CA VAL A 250 0.62 3.73 12.74
C VAL A 250 0.22 4.80 13.73
N MET A 251 0.81 4.76 14.91
CA MET A 251 0.65 5.77 15.95
C MET A 251 1.87 6.69 15.96
N ALA A 252 1.66 7.99 15.84
CA ALA A 252 2.71 8.99 16.01
C ALA A 252 2.62 9.60 17.41
N GLU A 253 3.74 9.61 18.12
CA GLU A 253 3.85 10.09 19.49
C GLU A 253 5.02 11.08 19.64
N ASN A 254 4.75 12.22 20.27
CA ASN A 254 5.78 13.12 20.76
C ASN A 254 6.15 12.71 22.19
N LEU A 255 7.34 12.14 22.38
CA LEU A 255 7.79 11.63 23.68
C LEU A 255 7.99 12.71 24.75
N VAL A 256 8.09 13.99 24.37
CA VAL A 256 8.27 15.11 25.32
C VAL A 256 6.92 15.62 25.81
N THR A 257 5.96 15.80 24.90
CA THR A 257 4.63 16.32 25.25
C THR A 257 3.63 15.24 25.65
N GLY A 258 3.89 13.98 25.29
CA GLY A 258 2.95 12.86 25.42
C GLY A 258 1.80 12.90 24.40
N GLU A 259 1.83 13.85 23.45
CA GLU A 259 0.80 13.92 22.41
C GLU A 259 0.89 12.70 21.49
N SER A 260 -0.22 11.98 21.33
CA SER A 260 -0.30 10.80 20.49
C SER A 260 -1.51 10.88 19.56
N ARG A 261 -1.33 10.41 18.32
CA ARG A 261 -2.39 10.37 17.31
C ARG A 261 -2.18 9.23 16.33
N ARG A 262 -3.26 8.79 15.69
CA ARG A 262 -3.17 7.87 14.57
C ARG A 262 -2.69 8.61 13.32
N ALA A 263 -1.53 8.21 12.81
CA ALA A 263 -0.90 8.84 11.66
C ALA A 263 -1.34 8.18 10.35
N ALA A 264 -1.47 6.86 10.32
CA ALA A 264 -1.85 6.14 9.12
C ALA A 264 -2.41 4.74 9.43
N GLU A 265 -3.07 4.15 8.45
CA GLU A 265 -3.56 2.77 8.47
C GLU A 265 -3.42 2.14 7.09
N ALA A 266 -3.19 0.82 7.05
CA ALA A 266 -3.05 0.06 5.82
C ALA A 266 -3.51 -1.40 6.00
N TRP A 267 -3.92 -2.03 4.90
CA TRP A 267 -4.17 -3.47 4.84
C TRP A 267 -3.31 -4.09 3.76
N MET A 268 -2.58 -5.14 4.12
CA MET A 268 -1.62 -5.81 3.26
C MET A 268 -1.94 -7.31 3.20
N VAL A 269 -1.63 -7.95 2.10
CA VAL A 269 -1.88 -9.38 1.89
C VAL A 269 -0.55 -10.07 1.68
N TYR A 270 -0.26 -11.06 2.50
CA TYR A 270 0.92 -11.91 2.39
C TYR A 270 0.53 -13.35 2.09
N ARG A 271 1.47 -14.08 1.51
CA ARG A 271 1.38 -15.52 1.27
C ARG A 271 2.49 -16.24 2.02
N GLY A 272 2.15 -17.28 2.78
CA GLY A 272 3.12 -18.19 3.37
C GLY A 272 3.80 -19.06 2.30
N LEU A 273 5.10 -19.26 2.46
CA LEU A 273 5.93 -20.06 1.56
C LEU A 273 6.58 -21.21 2.34
N ASP A 274 6.49 -22.43 1.80
CA ASP A 274 7.19 -23.59 2.34
C ASP A 274 8.70 -23.54 2.04
N ALA A 275 9.44 -24.57 2.46
CA ALA A 275 10.90 -24.67 2.27
C ALA A 275 11.34 -24.71 0.79
N HIS A 276 10.41 -24.97 -0.14
CA HIS A 276 10.65 -25.00 -1.58
C HIS A 276 10.16 -23.72 -2.27
N GLY A 277 9.59 -22.77 -1.53
CA GLY A 277 8.99 -21.55 -2.07
C GLY A 277 7.60 -21.76 -2.66
N ALA A 278 6.96 -22.90 -2.44
CA ALA A 278 5.57 -23.13 -2.83
C ALA A 278 4.60 -22.59 -1.76
N PRO A 279 3.33 -22.31 -2.11
CA PRO A 279 2.36 -21.81 -1.14
C PRO A 279 2.18 -22.78 0.04
N GLY A 280 2.51 -22.33 1.25
CA GLY A 280 2.35 -23.08 2.50
C GLY A 280 1.19 -22.52 3.33
N ASP A 281 0.36 -23.40 3.86
CA ASP A 281 -0.83 -23.01 4.62
C ASP A 281 -0.48 -22.32 5.93
N ALA A 282 -1.12 -21.18 6.18
CA ALA A 282 -1.05 -20.48 7.45
C ALA A 282 -2.07 -21.08 8.43
N PRO A 283 -1.75 -21.17 9.74
CA PRO A 283 -2.72 -21.56 10.76
C PRO A 283 -3.98 -20.68 10.71
N ALA A 284 -5.15 -21.28 10.95
CA ALA A 284 -6.40 -20.53 11.03
C ALA A 284 -6.29 -19.43 12.10
N LEU A 285 -6.82 -18.24 11.80
CA LEU A 285 -6.90 -17.16 12.77
C LEU A 285 -8.18 -17.30 13.60
N ILE A 286 -8.03 -17.37 14.92
CA ILE A 286 -9.14 -17.55 15.88
C ILE A 286 -9.34 -16.24 16.64
N PRO A 287 -10.37 -15.44 16.32
CA PRO A 287 -10.67 -14.22 17.07
C PRO A 287 -11.06 -14.54 18.53
N GLY A 288 -10.43 -13.88 19.50
CA GLY A 288 -10.70 -14.07 20.93
C GLY A 288 -11.66 -13.03 21.54
N SER A 289 -11.91 -11.93 20.83
CA SER A 289 -12.78 -10.83 21.27
C SER A 289 -13.76 -10.38 20.20
N ALA A 290 -14.81 -9.65 20.60
CA ALA A 290 -15.78 -9.07 19.66
C ALA A 290 -15.13 -8.09 18.67
N GLN A 291 -14.12 -7.33 19.11
CA GLN A 291 -13.38 -6.41 18.26
C GLN A 291 -12.54 -7.16 17.21
N GLU A 292 -11.85 -8.22 17.62
CA GLU A 292 -11.10 -9.07 16.69
C GLU A 292 -12.02 -9.79 15.70
N LEU A 293 -13.20 -10.22 16.16
CA LEU A 293 -14.20 -10.82 15.28
C LEU A 293 -14.68 -9.84 14.21
N GLU A 294 -14.89 -8.58 14.58
CA GLU A 294 -15.27 -7.55 13.61
C GLU A 294 -14.15 -7.29 12.60
N ARG A 295 -12.89 -7.15 13.06
CA ARG A 295 -11.73 -7.03 12.15
C ARG A 295 -11.62 -8.22 11.20
N TRP A 296 -11.85 -9.44 11.69
CA TRP A 296 -11.87 -10.64 10.87
C TRP A 296 -12.98 -10.61 9.80
N ARG A 297 -14.18 -10.17 10.16
CA ARG A 297 -15.31 -9.99 9.23
C ARG A 297 -15.05 -8.90 8.20
N GLU A 298 -14.34 -7.84 8.56
CA GLU A 298 -13.93 -6.80 7.63
C GLU A 298 -12.83 -7.29 6.67
N ALA A 299 -11.80 -7.98 7.17
CA ALA A 299 -10.75 -8.59 6.35
C ALA A 299 -11.32 -9.62 5.37
N ARG A 300 -12.22 -10.47 5.90
CA ARG A 300 -13.46 -10.93 5.28
C ARG A 300 -13.84 -10.32 3.92
N ARG A 301 -14.61 -9.25 4.07
CA ARG A 301 -15.21 -8.42 3.02
C ARG A 301 -14.16 -7.86 2.06
N ARG A 302 -13.05 -7.33 2.57
CA ARG A 302 -11.95 -6.79 1.75
C ARG A 302 -11.43 -7.84 0.77
N GLY A 303 -11.18 -9.06 1.26
CA GLY A 303 -10.65 -10.10 0.39
C GLY A 303 -11.64 -10.66 -0.62
N GLU A 304 -12.93 -10.74 -0.29
CA GLU A 304 -13.96 -11.15 -1.26
C GLU A 304 -14.12 -10.11 -2.36
N ALA A 305 -14.14 -8.81 -2.00
CA ALA A 305 -14.19 -7.72 -2.97
C ALA A 305 -12.96 -7.74 -3.90
N ARG A 306 -11.77 -7.97 -3.34
CA ARG A 306 -10.53 -8.12 -4.10
C ARG A 306 -10.57 -9.29 -5.09
N ASP A 307 -11.00 -10.47 -4.62
CA ASP A 307 -11.04 -11.68 -5.44
C ASP A 307 -12.07 -11.50 -6.59
N ALA A 308 -13.19 -10.83 -6.34
CA ALA A 308 -14.20 -10.48 -7.35
C ALA A 308 -13.69 -9.45 -8.37
N GLU A 309 -12.96 -8.42 -7.93
CA GLU A 309 -12.33 -7.44 -8.82
C GLU A 309 -11.29 -8.12 -9.75
N ARG A 310 -10.43 -8.99 -9.21
CA ARG A 310 -9.47 -9.77 -10.02
C ARG A 310 -10.15 -10.69 -11.03
N ALA A 311 -11.33 -11.23 -10.71
CA ALA A 311 -12.10 -12.01 -11.66
C ALA A 311 -12.57 -11.14 -12.84
N ARG A 312 -13.15 -9.97 -12.55
CA ARG A 312 -13.60 -9.01 -13.58
C ARG A 312 -12.46 -8.53 -14.48
N GLU A 313 -11.30 -8.22 -13.89
CA GLU A 313 -10.11 -7.81 -14.65
C GLU A 313 -9.64 -8.91 -15.60
N ARG A 314 -9.59 -10.17 -15.15
CA ARG A 314 -9.24 -11.32 -15.99
C ARG A 314 -10.23 -11.52 -17.13
N ASP A 315 -11.53 -11.42 -16.85
CA ASP A 315 -12.57 -11.56 -17.87
C ASP A 315 -12.50 -10.43 -18.91
N SER A 316 -12.19 -9.20 -18.47
CA SER A 316 -12.00 -8.05 -19.38
C SER A 316 -10.76 -8.16 -20.26
N GLN A 317 -9.65 -8.74 -19.74
CA GLN A 317 -8.43 -8.97 -20.50
C GLN A 317 -8.57 -10.18 -21.45
N ALA A 318 -9.34 -11.20 -21.09
CA ALA A 318 -9.63 -12.34 -21.96
C ALA A 318 -10.56 -11.99 -23.14
N GLY A 319 -11.38 -10.93 -23.00
CA GLY A 319 -12.26 -10.42 -24.05
C GLY A 319 -11.67 -9.33 -24.95
N ALA A 320 -10.46 -8.85 -24.67
CA ALA A 320 -9.82 -7.81 -25.48
C ALA A 320 -9.18 -8.43 -26.74
N PRO A 321 -9.47 -7.94 -27.96
CA PRO A 321 -8.71 -8.37 -29.14
C PRO A 321 -7.24 -8.01 -28.93
N ALA A 322 -6.34 -8.95 -29.25
CA ALA A 322 -4.90 -8.73 -29.16
C ALA A 322 -4.55 -7.39 -29.84
N SER A 323 -4.07 -6.42 -29.06
CA SER A 323 -3.56 -5.18 -29.63
C SER A 323 -2.36 -5.54 -30.51
N PRO A 324 -2.32 -5.12 -31.78
CA PRO A 324 -1.22 -5.44 -32.66
C PRO A 324 0.01 -4.65 -32.23
N GLY A 325 1.00 -5.38 -31.71
CA GLY A 325 2.43 -5.03 -31.65
C GLY A 325 2.83 -3.65 -31.09
N ASP A 326 3.44 -3.67 -29.91
CA ASP A 326 4.51 -2.73 -29.51
C ASP A 326 5.73 -3.54 -29.08
#